data_AF-A0A2M6V6P9-F1
#
_entry.id   AF-A0A2M6V6P9-F1
#
_cell.length_a   1.000
_cell.length_b   1.000
_cell.length_c   1.000
_cell.angle_alpha   90.00
_cell.angle_beta   90.00
_cell.angle_gamma   90.00
#
_symmetry.space_group_name_H-M   'P 1'
#
loop_
_entity.id
_entity.type
_entity.pdbx_description
1 polymer ?
#
loop_
_entity_poly.entity_id
_entity_poly.type
_entity_poly.pdbx_seq_one_letter_code
_entity_poly.pdbx_strand_id
1 'polypeptide(L)'
;MDGAWLLAGLVRQSSALVKVQTWATWRPLSEADTTDLSGLSAHLRQHARARGGAHRRLNMALPRDFVHEGFIDFPLEWPEKDWLYEVQLDVAQALQLAPDEVHFDFEPAPYSDGLVRRVHWVGCAQAQMAVYKNCIRAAGWRLAAVEMEQQAAQRGVRALKGGSLSLLTQAPQDWQFELDRVMPRPPDASAAPSEESDDTIAQALDQIMRTPGGARLVAAGLALKAWH
;
A
#
# COMPACT_ATOMS: atom_id res chain seq x y z
N MET A 1 7.85 -13.44 -9.31
CA MET A 1 8.60 -13.10 -8.07
C MET A 1 8.16 -14.05 -6.99
N ASP A 2 9.08 -14.70 -6.26
CA ASP A 2 8.74 -15.54 -5.11
C ASP A 2 8.13 -14.66 -4.01
N GLY A 3 6.79 -14.56 -4.01
CA GLY A 3 6.03 -13.58 -3.23
C GLY A 3 6.07 -13.83 -1.73
N ALA A 4 7.08 -13.31 -1.05
CA ALA A 4 7.17 -13.36 0.40
C ALA A 4 6.22 -12.33 1.04
N TRP A 5 5.25 -12.80 1.83
CA TRP A 5 4.47 -11.96 2.72
C TRP A 5 5.28 -11.57 3.93
N LEU A 6 5.28 -10.28 4.27
CA LEU A 6 6.01 -9.76 5.41
C LEU A 6 5.03 -9.11 6.39
N LEU A 7 5.03 -9.59 7.63
CA LEU A 7 4.32 -8.98 8.74
C LEU A 7 5.31 -8.14 9.55
N ALA A 8 5.10 -6.82 9.58
CA ALA A 8 5.92 -5.90 10.35
C ALA A 8 5.07 -4.86 11.09
N GLY A 9 5.73 -4.17 12.01
CA GLY A 9 5.26 -2.92 12.58
C GLY A 9 6.40 -1.91 12.71
N LEU A 10 6.08 -0.73 13.23
CA LEU A 10 7.07 0.29 13.54
C LEU A 10 7.42 0.26 15.02
N VAL A 11 8.69 0.49 15.31
CA VAL A 11 9.22 0.72 16.65
C VAL A 11 9.82 2.12 16.71
N ARG A 12 9.40 2.89 17.71
CA ARG A 12 9.94 4.23 17.97
C ARG A 12 11.42 4.13 18.36
N GLN A 13 12.27 4.88 17.67
CA GLN A 13 13.68 5.07 18.05
C GLN A 13 13.88 6.37 18.80
N SER A 14 13.18 7.43 18.38
CA SER A 14 13.19 8.74 19.04
C SER A 14 11.83 9.43 18.89
N SER A 15 11.71 10.69 19.31
CA SER A 15 10.50 11.50 19.11
C SER A 15 10.11 11.63 17.63
N ALA A 16 11.10 11.72 16.73
CA ALA A 16 10.90 11.95 15.30
C ALA A 16 11.17 10.73 14.41
N LEU A 17 11.83 9.67 14.93
CA LEU A 17 12.30 8.54 14.12
C LEU A 17 11.68 7.20 14.51
N VAL A 18 11.40 6.39 13.50
CA VAL A 18 10.95 5.00 13.63
C VAL A 18 11.79 4.05 12.80
N LYS A 19 11.81 2.79 13.22
CA LYS A 19 12.37 1.66 12.45
C LYS A 19 11.31 0.61 12.21
N VAL A 20 11.44 -0.10 11.09
CA VAL A 20 10.63 -1.29 10.80
C VAL A 20 11.14 -2.45 11.63
N GLN A 21 10.24 -3.04 12.41
CA GLN A 21 10.47 -4.32 13.07
C GLN A 21 9.66 -5.39 12.34
N THR A 22 10.36 -6.27 11.63
CA THR A 22 9.74 -7.47 11.03
C THR A 22 9.44 -8.46 12.14
N TRP A 23 8.20 -8.94 12.18
CA TRP A 23 7.75 -9.93 13.16
C TRP A 23 7.60 -11.31 12.55
N ALA A 24 7.24 -11.37 11.26
CA ALA A 24 7.12 -12.61 10.53
C ALA A 24 7.45 -12.39 9.05
N THR A 25 7.99 -13.43 8.43
CA THR A 25 8.07 -13.56 6.99
C THR A 25 7.47 -14.91 6.64
N TRP A 26 6.46 -14.90 5.78
CA TRP A 26 5.86 -16.11 5.25
C TRP A 26 6.12 -16.15 3.74
N ARG A 27 6.56 -17.29 3.25
CA ARG A 27 6.73 -17.53 1.81
C ARG A 27 5.78 -18.68 1.42
N PRO A 28 4.90 -18.49 0.43
CA PRO A 28 4.19 -19.61 -0.17
C PRO A 28 5.22 -20.56 -0.79
N LEU A 29 5.04 -21.86 -0.60
CA LEU A 29 5.98 -22.89 -1.07
C LEU A 29 5.74 -23.26 -2.55
N SER A 30 4.59 -22.85 -3.09
CA SER A 30 4.19 -22.99 -4.49
C SER A 30 3.25 -21.86 -4.92
N GLU A 31 3.08 -21.65 -6.22
CA GLU A 31 2.06 -20.72 -6.75
C GLU A 31 0.64 -21.16 -6.36
N ALA A 32 0.36 -22.45 -6.21
CA ALA A 32 -0.92 -22.95 -5.71
C ALA A 32 -1.20 -22.51 -4.25
N ASP A 33 -0.16 -22.35 -3.44
CA ASP A 33 -0.26 -21.85 -2.06
C ASP A 33 -0.52 -20.34 -1.99
N THR A 34 -0.40 -19.60 -3.10
CA THR A 34 -0.82 -18.19 -3.14
C THR A 34 -2.33 -18.04 -3.07
N THR A 35 -3.06 -19.08 -3.50
CA THR A 35 -4.53 -19.15 -3.41
C THR A 35 -4.98 -19.75 -2.07
N ASP A 36 -4.18 -20.66 -1.49
CA ASP A 36 -4.42 -21.17 -0.14
C ASP A 36 -3.85 -20.23 0.95
N LEU A 37 -4.71 -19.31 1.40
CA LEU A 37 -4.38 -18.39 2.48
C LEU A 37 -4.40 -19.02 3.89
N SER A 38 -4.54 -20.35 4.02
CA SER A 38 -4.52 -21.04 5.31
C SER A 38 -3.22 -20.77 6.07
N GLY A 39 -2.08 -20.78 5.37
CA GLY A 39 -0.76 -20.48 5.89
C GLY A 39 -0.65 -19.05 6.44
N LEU A 40 -1.18 -18.07 5.69
CA LEU A 40 -1.27 -16.67 6.12
C LEU A 40 -2.15 -16.53 7.38
N SER A 41 -3.33 -17.17 7.39
CA SER A 41 -4.24 -17.13 8.53
C SER A 41 -3.59 -17.72 9.79
N ALA A 42 -2.87 -18.84 9.67
CA ALA A 42 -2.17 -19.47 10.78
C ALA A 42 -1.07 -18.57 11.35
N HIS A 43 -0.25 -17.94 10.50
CA HIS A 43 0.77 -16.98 10.91
C HIS A 43 0.15 -15.78 11.64
N LEU A 44 -0.91 -15.19 11.09
CA LEU A 44 -1.62 -14.08 11.72
C LEU A 44 -2.18 -14.47 13.10
N ARG A 45 -2.72 -15.70 13.27
CA ARG A 45 -3.20 -16.19 14.57
C ARG A 45 -2.08 -16.35 15.60
N GLN A 46 -0.92 -16.85 15.18
CA GLN A 46 0.23 -17.00 16.08
C GLN A 46 0.66 -15.64 16.64
N HIS A 47 0.76 -14.62 15.78
CA HIS A 47 1.09 -13.27 16.21
C HIS A 47 -0.07 -12.55 16.92
N ALA A 48 -1.32 -12.96 16.67
CA ALA A 48 -2.48 -12.51 17.44
C ALA A 48 -2.37 -12.93 18.91
N ARG A 49 -2.02 -14.19 19.17
CA ARG A 49 -1.93 -14.71 20.55
C ARG A 49 -0.81 -14.05 21.36
N ALA A 50 0.34 -13.81 20.72
CA ALA A 50 1.53 -13.32 21.42
C ALA A 50 1.42 -11.88 21.97
N ARG A 51 0.54 -11.03 21.43
CA ARG A 51 0.54 -9.58 21.78
C ARG A 51 -0.68 -9.10 22.57
N GLY A 52 -1.48 -9.99 23.17
CA GLY A 52 -2.66 -9.70 24.02
C GLY A 52 -3.45 -8.41 23.71
N GLY A 53 -4.65 -8.52 23.10
CA GLY A 53 -5.51 -7.34 22.88
C GLY A 53 -6.65 -7.59 21.89
N ALA A 54 -7.80 -6.95 22.13
CA ALA A 54 -8.97 -6.98 21.25
C ALA A 54 -8.83 -5.95 20.11
N HIS A 55 -9.25 -6.33 18.90
CA HIS A 55 -9.28 -5.51 17.68
C HIS A 55 -7.92 -5.10 17.09
N ARG A 56 -7.26 -6.04 16.43
CA ARG A 56 -6.00 -5.80 15.72
C ARG A 56 -6.27 -5.29 14.31
N ARG A 57 -5.77 -4.11 13.97
CA ARG A 57 -5.88 -3.56 12.61
C ARG A 57 -4.70 -4.06 11.77
N LEU A 58 -4.98 -4.43 10.53
CA LEU A 58 -3.98 -4.82 9.54
C LEU A 58 -4.13 -3.95 8.29
N ASN A 59 -3.03 -3.34 7.85
CA ASN A 59 -2.94 -2.74 6.52
C ASN A 59 -2.25 -3.75 5.59
N MET A 60 -2.72 -3.85 4.36
CA MET A 60 -2.24 -4.82 3.38
C MET A 60 -1.89 -4.11 2.08
N ALA A 61 -0.82 -4.55 1.43
CA ALA A 61 -0.51 -4.15 0.06
C ALA A 61 -0.85 -5.30 -0.88
N LEU A 62 -1.45 -4.99 -2.03
CA LEU A 62 -1.59 -5.92 -3.14
C LEU A 62 -0.42 -5.74 -4.13
N PRO A 63 0.18 -6.85 -4.61
CA PRO A 63 1.13 -6.80 -5.72
C PRO A 63 0.47 -6.26 -6.98
N ARG A 64 1.27 -5.67 -7.87
CA ARG A 64 0.79 -5.09 -9.13
C ARG A 64 -0.04 -6.07 -9.97
N ASP A 65 0.36 -7.34 -10.01
CA ASP A 65 -0.32 -8.36 -10.82
C ASP A 65 -1.74 -8.70 -10.35
N PHE A 66 -2.15 -8.23 -9.15
CA PHE A 66 -3.48 -8.46 -8.59
C PHE A 66 -4.40 -7.25 -8.68
N VAL A 67 -3.92 -6.15 -9.25
CA VAL A 67 -4.68 -4.91 -9.42
C VAL A 67 -4.57 -4.43 -10.85
N HIS A 68 -5.64 -3.81 -11.33
CA HIS A 68 -5.65 -3.06 -12.58
C HIS A 68 -5.76 -1.59 -12.24
N GLU A 69 -5.07 -0.76 -13.01
CA GLU A 69 -5.08 0.69 -12.89
C GLU A 69 -5.48 1.30 -14.23
N GLY A 70 -6.15 2.45 -14.17
CA GLY A 70 -6.55 3.16 -15.37
C GLY A 70 -7.00 4.58 -15.10
N PHE A 71 -7.33 5.27 -16.18
CA PHE A 71 -7.78 6.66 -16.14
C PHE A 71 -9.04 6.83 -16.95
N ILE A 72 -9.97 7.63 -16.42
CA ILE A 72 -11.16 8.07 -17.12
C ILE A 72 -11.22 9.61 -17.06
N ASP A 73 -11.56 10.23 -18.20
CA ASP A 73 -11.70 11.68 -18.31
C ASP A 73 -13.19 12.04 -18.31
N PHE A 74 -13.63 12.77 -17.28
CA PHE A 74 -15.00 13.28 -17.16
C PHE A 74 -15.07 14.75 -17.58
N PRO A 75 -16.16 15.25 -18.19
CA PRO A 75 -16.38 16.69 -18.34
C PRO A 75 -16.39 17.39 -16.97
N LEU A 76 -15.84 18.60 -16.89
CA LEU A 76 -15.66 19.32 -15.62
C LEU A 76 -16.99 19.59 -14.89
N GLU A 77 -18.07 19.80 -15.64
CA GLU A 77 -19.42 20.02 -15.15
C GLU A 77 -20.13 18.76 -14.63
N TRP A 78 -19.55 17.58 -14.82
CA TRP A 78 -20.19 16.32 -14.46
C TRP A 78 -20.04 16.04 -12.94
N PRO A 79 -21.15 15.84 -12.19
CA PRO A 79 -21.09 15.67 -10.73
C PRO A 79 -20.32 14.41 -10.29
N GLU A 80 -19.53 14.54 -9.22
CA GLU A 80 -18.69 13.42 -8.72
C GLU A 80 -19.49 12.17 -8.30
N LYS A 81 -20.73 12.37 -7.84
CA LYS A 81 -21.65 11.27 -7.49
C LYS A 81 -21.94 10.33 -8.66
N ASP A 82 -21.81 10.82 -9.89
CA ASP A 82 -22.13 10.08 -11.10
C ASP A 82 -20.88 9.34 -11.64
N TRP A 83 -19.68 9.67 -11.14
CA TRP A 83 -18.44 8.98 -11.53
C TRP A 83 -18.40 7.53 -11.05
N LEU A 84 -19.01 7.23 -9.90
CA LEU A 84 -18.94 5.91 -9.28
C LEU A 84 -19.35 4.79 -10.25
N TYR A 85 -20.43 5.00 -11.00
CA TYR A 85 -20.95 4.02 -11.94
C TYR A 85 -20.05 3.87 -13.17
N GLU A 86 -19.58 4.98 -13.72
CA GLU A 86 -18.68 4.98 -14.88
C GLU A 86 -17.33 4.34 -14.56
N VAL A 87 -16.76 4.65 -13.40
CA VAL A 87 -15.54 4.00 -12.91
C VAL A 87 -15.78 2.50 -12.69
N GLN A 88 -16.91 2.10 -12.12
CA GLN A 88 -17.24 0.68 -11.94
C GLN A 88 -17.29 -0.06 -13.28
N LEU A 89 -17.90 0.54 -14.30
CA LEU A 89 -17.98 -0.04 -15.65
C LEU A 89 -16.60 -0.17 -16.29
N ASP A 90 -15.77 0.86 -16.20
CA ASP A 90 -14.42 0.85 -16.78
C ASP A 90 -13.53 -0.21 -16.10
N VAL A 91 -13.60 -0.31 -14.77
CA VAL A 91 -12.93 -1.37 -14.00
C VAL A 91 -13.43 -2.76 -14.38
N ALA A 92 -14.75 -2.96 -14.48
CA ALA A 92 -15.36 -4.22 -14.85
C ALA A 92 -14.93 -4.67 -16.25
N GLN A 93 -14.89 -3.74 -17.19
CA GLN A 93 -14.38 -3.98 -18.54
C GLN A 93 -12.90 -4.36 -18.53
N ALA A 94 -12.06 -3.63 -17.79
CA ALA A 94 -10.62 -3.90 -17.70
C ALA A 94 -10.31 -5.27 -17.09
N LEU A 95 -11.12 -5.71 -16.12
CA LEU A 95 -11.01 -7.02 -15.46
C LEU A 95 -11.75 -8.14 -16.19
N GLN A 96 -12.58 -7.81 -17.20
CA GLN A 96 -13.48 -8.75 -17.89
C GLN A 96 -14.44 -9.47 -16.91
N LEU A 97 -14.97 -8.74 -15.95
CA LEU A 97 -15.90 -9.23 -14.92
C LEU A 97 -17.24 -8.48 -14.97
N ALA A 98 -18.26 -8.99 -14.27
CA ALA A 98 -19.48 -8.23 -14.08
C ALA A 98 -19.26 -7.03 -13.14
N PRO A 99 -20.04 -5.94 -13.26
CA PRO A 99 -19.90 -4.76 -12.40
C PRO A 99 -19.99 -5.05 -10.89
N ASP A 100 -20.78 -6.03 -10.47
CA ASP A 100 -20.94 -6.46 -9.07
C ASP A 100 -19.86 -7.45 -8.59
N GLU A 101 -18.95 -7.85 -9.48
CA GLU A 101 -17.82 -8.75 -9.21
C GLU A 101 -16.49 -8.02 -9.06
N VAL A 102 -16.48 -6.68 -9.10
CA VAL A 102 -15.27 -5.86 -8.94
C VAL A 102 -15.24 -5.10 -7.62
N HIS A 103 -14.03 -4.92 -7.08
CA HIS A 103 -13.77 -4.03 -5.95
C HIS A 103 -12.78 -2.97 -6.41
N PHE A 104 -13.09 -1.70 -6.20
CA PHE A 104 -12.31 -0.59 -6.73
C PHE A 104 -12.32 0.62 -5.81
N ASP A 105 -11.35 1.49 -6.03
CA ASP A 105 -11.24 2.82 -5.44
C ASP A 105 -10.78 3.79 -6.53
N PHE A 106 -11.06 5.08 -6.36
CA PHE A 106 -10.66 6.10 -7.34
C PHE A 106 -10.41 7.44 -6.69
N GLU A 107 -9.51 8.21 -7.29
CA GLU A 107 -9.17 9.55 -6.88
C GLU A 107 -9.07 10.49 -8.09
N PRO A 108 -9.53 11.74 -7.98
CA PRO A 108 -9.28 12.73 -9.01
C PRO A 108 -7.78 13.02 -9.12
N ALA A 109 -7.26 13.05 -10.34
CA ALA A 109 -5.91 13.53 -10.59
C ALA A 109 -5.81 15.03 -10.23
N PRO A 110 -4.61 15.55 -9.90
CA PRO A 110 -4.42 16.97 -9.66
C PRO A 110 -5.00 17.80 -10.80
N TYR A 111 -5.70 18.88 -10.45
CA TYR A 111 -6.40 19.72 -11.42
C TYR A 111 -5.41 20.24 -12.48
N SER A 112 -5.63 19.86 -13.73
CA SER A 112 -5.04 20.52 -14.90
C SER A 112 -6.02 21.57 -15.41
N ASP A 113 -5.53 22.68 -16.00
CA ASP A 113 -6.33 23.77 -16.61
C ASP A 113 -7.19 23.35 -17.84
N GLY A 114 -7.63 22.10 -17.89
CA GLY A 114 -8.45 21.53 -18.95
C GLY A 114 -9.96 21.57 -18.66
N LEU A 115 -10.73 21.29 -19.71
CA LEU A 115 -12.20 21.14 -19.65
C LEU A 115 -12.64 19.76 -19.14
N VAL A 116 -11.69 18.91 -18.78
CA VAL A 116 -11.93 17.56 -18.29
C VAL A 116 -11.29 17.39 -16.92
N ARG A 117 -11.93 16.58 -16.09
CA ARG A 117 -11.38 16.08 -14.85
C ARG A 117 -10.97 14.63 -15.05
N ARG A 118 -9.66 14.40 -15.01
CA ARG A 118 -9.09 13.06 -15.04
C ARG A 118 -9.25 12.40 -13.68
N VAL A 119 -9.73 11.17 -13.67
CA VAL A 119 -9.85 10.32 -12.47
C VAL A 119 -8.97 9.10 -12.68
N HIS A 120 -8.12 8.84 -11.68
CA HIS A 120 -7.34 7.62 -11.60
C HIS A 120 -8.11 6.59 -10.79
N TRP A 121 -8.26 5.39 -11.32
CA TRP A 121 -8.92 4.30 -10.61
C TRP A 121 -7.98 3.10 -10.45
N VAL A 122 -8.22 2.34 -9.39
CA VAL A 122 -7.58 1.05 -9.13
C VAL A 122 -8.65 0.03 -8.81
N GLY A 123 -8.61 -1.12 -9.47
CA GLY A 123 -9.60 -2.18 -9.34
C GLY A 123 -8.98 -3.57 -9.18
N CYS A 124 -9.72 -4.47 -8.55
CA CYS A 124 -9.38 -5.89 -8.44
C CYS A 124 -10.65 -6.75 -8.39
N ALA A 125 -10.51 -8.07 -8.53
CA ALA A 125 -11.63 -8.99 -8.41
C ALA A 125 -12.19 -9.02 -6.97
N GLN A 126 -13.50 -8.84 -6.83
CA GLN A 126 -14.18 -8.87 -5.53
C GLN A 126 -14.02 -10.22 -4.82
N ALA A 127 -14.05 -11.32 -5.59
CA ALA A 127 -13.86 -12.67 -5.06
C ALA A 127 -12.52 -12.80 -4.32
N GLN A 128 -11.44 -12.29 -4.91
CA GLN A 128 -10.12 -12.33 -4.29
C GLN A 128 -10.07 -11.48 -3.01
N MET A 129 -10.63 -10.28 -3.05
CA MET A 129 -10.72 -9.40 -1.87
C MET A 129 -11.49 -10.07 -0.72
N ALA A 130 -12.56 -10.81 -1.05
CA ALA A 130 -13.33 -11.57 -0.07
C ALA A 130 -12.50 -12.68 0.60
N VAL A 131 -11.65 -13.39 -0.15
CA VAL A 131 -10.74 -14.41 0.41
C VAL A 131 -9.77 -13.78 1.43
N TYR A 132 -9.14 -12.65 1.10
CA TYR A 132 -8.27 -11.94 2.04
C TYR A 132 -9.02 -11.48 3.30
N LYS A 133 -10.17 -10.81 3.13
CA LYS A 133 -11.00 -10.34 4.25
C LYS A 133 -11.41 -11.48 5.18
N ASN A 134 -11.81 -12.63 4.61
CA ASN A 134 -12.21 -13.81 5.38
C ASN A 134 -11.03 -14.45 6.12
N CYS A 135 -9.89 -14.62 5.45
CA CYS A 135 -8.66 -15.15 6.05
C CYS A 135 -8.18 -14.33 7.25
N ILE A 136 -8.13 -13.00 7.08
CA ILE A 136 -7.67 -12.04 8.09
C ILE A 136 -8.64 -11.99 9.27
N ARG A 137 -9.94 -11.95 8.99
CA ARG A 137 -11.00 -12.00 10.01
C ARG A 137 -10.96 -13.28 10.82
N ALA A 138 -10.83 -14.44 10.16
CA ALA A 138 -10.68 -15.73 10.82
C ALA A 138 -9.42 -15.82 11.71
N ALA A 139 -8.42 -14.98 11.43
CA ALA A 139 -7.23 -14.86 12.26
C ALA A 139 -7.38 -13.89 13.46
N GLY A 140 -8.55 -13.26 13.64
CA GLY A 140 -8.80 -12.30 14.71
C GLY A 140 -8.30 -10.88 14.43
N TRP A 141 -8.01 -10.57 13.17
CA TRP A 141 -7.59 -9.25 12.71
C TRP A 141 -8.73 -8.57 11.93
N ARG A 142 -8.70 -7.24 11.87
CA ARG A 142 -9.55 -6.42 11.02
C ARG A 142 -8.70 -5.79 9.93
N LEU A 143 -9.00 -6.10 8.67
CA LEU A 143 -8.39 -5.41 7.54
C LEU A 143 -8.85 -3.94 7.56
N ALA A 144 -7.90 -3.03 7.75
CA ALA A 144 -8.16 -1.61 7.96
C ALA A 144 -7.92 -0.79 6.69
N ALA A 145 -6.96 -1.19 5.86
CA ALA A 145 -6.71 -0.60 4.55
C ALA A 145 -6.10 -1.64 3.62
N VAL A 146 -6.40 -1.50 2.34
CA VAL A 146 -5.70 -2.16 1.23
C VAL A 146 -5.21 -1.06 0.31
N GLU A 147 -3.96 -1.14 -0.13
CA GLU A 147 -3.40 -0.25 -1.13
C GLU A 147 -2.48 -1.02 -2.08
N MET A 148 -1.99 -0.37 -3.14
CA MET A 148 -0.99 -0.98 -4.01
C MET A 148 0.37 -0.99 -3.32
N GLU A 149 1.19 -2.01 -3.61
CA GLU A 149 2.57 -2.07 -3.10
C GLU A 149 3.38 -0.82 -3.45
N GLN A 150 3.16 -0.26 -4.64
CA GLN A 150 3.86 0.94 -5.11
C GLN A 150 3.49 2.18 -4.29
N GLN A 151 2.22 2.35 -3.93
CA GLN A 151 1.76 3.45 -3.07
C GLN A 151 2.36 3.35 -1.66
N ALA A 152 2.37 2.15 -1.08
CA ALA A 152 3.01 1.90 0.20
C ALA A 152 4.51 2.18 0.13
N ALA A 153 5.21 1.66 -0.88
CA ALA A 153 6.64 1.85 -1.06
C ALA A 153 6.99 3.33 -1.23
N GLN A 154 6.23 4.08 -2.04
CA GLN A 154 6.42 5.52 -2.25
C GLN A 154 6.28 6.31 -0.95
N ARG A 155 5.29 5.97 -0.11
CA ARG A 155 5.15 6.53 1.24
C ARG A 155 6.38 6.23 2.10
N GLY A 156 6.89 5.00 2.03
CA GLY A 156 8.11 4.58 2.72
C GLY A 156 9.34 5.39 2.30
N VAL A 157 9.58 5.57 1.00
CA VAL A 157 10.73 6.32 0.49
C VAL A 157 10.67 7.80 0.86
N ARG A 158 9.49 8.42 0.73
CA ARG A 158 9.29 9.83 1.09
C ARG A 158 9.58 10.09 2.58
N ALA A 159 9.35 9.09 3.42
CA ALA A 159 9.66 9.14 4.85
C ALA A 159 11.09 8.69 5.20
N LEU A 160 11.85 8.12 4.25
CA LEU A 160 13.16 7.52 4.52
C LEU A 160 14.19 8.60 4.86
N LYS A 161 14.85 8.43 6.02
CA LYS A 161 15.97 9.27 6.43
C LYS A 161 17.13 9.09 5.45
N GLY A 162 17.57 10.20 4.86
CA GLY A 162 18.61 10.19 3.82
C GLY A 162 18.09 9.91 2.40
N GLY A 163 16.77 9.98 2.17
CA GLY A 163 16.18 10.00 0.83
C GLY A 163 16.27 8.68 0.06
N SER A 164 15.90 8.71 -1.22
CA SER A 164 15.87 7.52 -2.08
C SER A 164 17.25 6.87 -2.26
N LEU A 165 18.34 7.64 -2.19
CA LEU A 165 19.71 7.12 -2.24
C LEU A 165 20.00 6.11 -1.12
N SER A 166 19.37 6.28 0.05
CA SER A 166 19.55 5.37 1.19
C SER A 166 18.97 3.97 0.93
N LEU A 167 18.05 3.82 -0.03
CA LEU A 167 17.55 2.51 -0.45
C LEU A 167 18.64 1.64 -1.06
N LEU A 168 19.58 2.26 -1.79
CA LEU A 168 20.61 1.56 -2.56
C LEU A 168 21.94 1.46 -1.80
N THR A 169 22.15 2.31 -0.79
CA THR A 169 23.43 2.44 -0.09
C THR A 169 23.41 1.93 1.35
N GLN A 170 22.24 1.74 1.95
CA GLN A 170 22.09 1.21 3.31
C GLN A 170 21.40 -0.16 3.29
N ALA A 171 21.79 -1.01 4.24
CA ALA A 171 21.13 -2.29 4.41
C ALA A 171 19.68 -2.09 4.89
N PRO A 172 18.69 -2.88 4.39
CA PRO A 172 17.28 -2.67 4.73
C PRO A 172 16.96 -2.67 6.24
N GLN A 173 17.73 -3.39 7.06
CA GLN A 173 17.57 -3.40 8.52
C GLN A 173 17.94 -2.08 9.20
N ASP A 174 18.74 -1.24 8.56
CA ASP A 174 19.26 0.01 9.12
C ASP A 174 18.43 1.23 8.75
N TRP A 175 17.52 1.09 7.78
CA TRP A 175 16.59 2.14 7.37
C TRP A 175 15.80 2.71 8.56
N GLN A 176 15.74 4.03 8.62
CA GLN A 176 15.00 4.82 9.61
C GLN A 176 14.07 5.76 8.88
N PHE A 177 12.89 6.00 9.45
CA PHE A 177 11.86 6.83 8.82
C PHE A 177 11.51 8.01 9.72
N GLU A 178 11.36 9.19 9.11
CA GLU A 178 10.99 10.45 9.75
C GLU A 178 9.47 10.59 9.80
N LEU A 179 8.91 10.67 11.01
CA LEU A 179 7.46 10.80 11.21
C LEU A 179 6.93 12.15 10.75
N ASP A 180 7.72 13.21 10.89
CA ASP A 180 7.34 14.58 10.54
C ASP A 180 7.11 14.76 9.03
N ARG A 181 7.61 13.83 8.20
CA ARG A 181 7.35 13.79 6.75
C ARG A 181 6.05 13.11 6.38
N VAL A 182 5.45 12.38 7.32
CA VAL A 182 4.20 11.64 7.09
C VAL A 182 3.03 12.32 7.80
N MET A 183 3.28 13.04 8.90
CA MET A 183 2.25 13.81 9.61
C MET A 183 1.79 15.04 8.82
N PRO A 184 0.47 15.37 8.85
CA PRO A 184 -0.02 16.65 8.34
C PRO A 184 0.71 17.79 9.08
N ARG A 185 1.52 18.54 8.35
CA ARG A 185 2.26 19.67 8.88
C ARG A 185 1.28 20.84 9.10
N PRO A 186 1.37 21.59 10.22
CA PRO A 186 0.57 22.79 10.38
C PRO A 186 0.84 23.78 9.23
N PRO A 187 -0.17 24.55 8.79
CA PRO A 187 -0.12 25.37 7.57
C PRO A 187 1.02 26.40 7.53
N ASP A 188 1.58 26.76 8.70
CA ASP A 188 2.61 27.81 8.82
C ASP A 188 4.05 27.30 8.78
N ALA A 189 4.29 26.00 8.73
CA ALA A 189 5.66 25.48 8.71
C ALA A 189 6.09 25.29 7.26
N SER A 190 6.95 26.18 6.76
CA SER A 190 7.53 26.10 5.42
C SER A 190 8.02 24.68 5.13
N ALA A 191 7.50 24.08 4.06
CA ALA A 191 8.02 22.84 3.56
C ALA A 191 9.43 23.13 3.01
N ALA A 192 10.45 22.47 3.53
CA ALA A 192 11.57 22.18 2.67
C ALA A 192 10.99 21.24 1.59
N PRO A 193 10.96 21.64 0.30
CA PRO A 193 10.56 20.71 -0.74
C PRO A 193 11.41 19.45 -0.59
N SER A 194 10.83 18.29 -0.83
CA SER A 194 11.64 17.10 -1.08
C SER A 194 12.55 17.47 -2.24
N GLU A 195 13.86 17.60 -1.97
CA GLU A 195 14.83 18.04 -3.00
C GLU A 195 14.95 17.01 -4.13
N GLU A 196 14.48 15.79 -3.91
CA GLU A 196 14.47 14.70 -4.88
C GLU A 196 13.26 14.80 -5.81
N SER A 197 13.52 14.77 -7.11
CA SER A 197 12.47 14.70 -8.12
C SER A 197 11.69 13.39 -8.01
N ASP A 198 10.40 13.42 -8.37
CA ASP A 198 9.56 12.22 -8.39
C ASP A 198 10.12 11.14 -9.33
N ASP A 199 10.81 11.52 -10.41
CA ASP A 199 11.49 10.60 -11.33
C ASP A 199 12.64 9.84 -10.65
N THR A 200 13.43 10.54 -9.82
CA THR A 200 14.51 9.92 -9.04
C THR A 200 13.95 8.89 -8.06
N ILE A 201 12.87 9.26 -7.36
CA ILE A 201 12.17 8.36 -6.43
C ILE A 201 11.62 7.15 -7.18
N ALA A 202 10.98 7.35 -8.33
CA ALA A 202 10.42 6.27 -9.14
C ALA A 202 11.49 5.27 -9.62
N GLN A 203 12.66 5.77 -10.06
CA GLN A 203 13.77 4.90 -10.48
C GLN A 203 14.34 4.09 -9.32
N ALA A 204 14.52 4.70 -8.14
CA ALA A 204 15.00 4.00 -6.96
C ALA A 204 13.98 2.94 -6.48
N LEU A 205 12.69 3.25 -6.56
CA LEU A 205 11.60 2.31 -6.28
C LEU A 205 11.63 1.10 -7.23
N ASP A 206 11.74 1.33 -8.53
CA ASP A 206 11.81 0.25 -9.53
C ASP A 206 12.98 -0.72 -9.27
N GLN A 207 14.12 -0.18 -8.82
CA GLN A 207 15.27 -1.00 -8.46
C GLN A 207 15.05 -1.78 -7.17
N ILE A 208 14.63 -1.12 -6.08
CA ILE A 208 14.53 -1.78 -4.77
C ILE A 208 13.39 -2.81 -4.72
N MET A 209 12.30 -2.58 -5.46
CA MET A 209 11.14 -3.48 -5.51
C MET A 209 11.46 -4.84 -6.13
N ARG A 210 12.54 -4.93 -6.94
CA ARG A 210 13.07 -6.21 -7.47
C ARG A 210 13.94 -6.98 -6.47
N THR A 211 14.17 -6.45 -5.28
CA THR A 211 15.01 -7.05 -4.24
C THR A 211 14.19 -7.47 -3.02
N PRO A 212 14.72 -8.31 -2.12
CA PRO A 212 14.09 -8.58 -0.82
C PRO A 212 13.85 -7.33 0.04
N GLY A 213 14.57 -6.23 -0.23
CA GLY A 213 14.35 -4.93 0.42
C GLY A 213 13.00 -4.30 0.08
N GLY A 214 12.45 -4.58 -1.10
CA GLY A 214 11.16 -4.06 -1.56
C GLY A 214 10.01 -4.40 -0.61
N ALA A 215 9.86 -5.68 -0.26
CA ALA A 215 8.81 -6.11 0.69
C ALA A 215 8.93 -5.42 2.06
N ARG A 216 10.15 -5.14 2.51
CA ARG A 216 10.38 -4.42 3.78
C ARG A 216 10.00 -2.94 3.65
N LEU A 217 10.29 -2.31 2.53
CA LEU A 217 9.91 -0.92 2.24
C LEU A 217 8.39 -0.76 2.15
N VAL A 218 7.70 -1.68 1.45
CA VAL A 218 6.24 -1.75 1.39
C VAL A 218 5.66 -1.87 2.80
N ALA A 219 6.16 -2.81 3.60
CA ALA A 219 5.70 -2.99 4.97
C ALA A 219 5.97 -1.74 5.84
N ALA A 220 7.07 -1.02 5.60
CA ALA A 220 7.34 0.26 6.24
C ALA A 220 6.25 1.28 5.92
N GLY A 221 5.93 1.46 4.64
CA GLY A 221 4.90 2.37 4.17
C GLY A 221 3.51 2.07 4.74
N LEU A 222 3.12 0.79 4.72
CA LEU A 222 1.86 0.33 5.33
C LEU A 222 1.78 0.65 6.82
N ALA A 223 2.90 0.46 7.53
CA ALA A 223 2.96 0.68 8.96
C ALA A 223 3.01 2.18 9.32
N LEU A 224 3.64 3.02 8.48
CA LEU A 224 3.60 4.48 8.60
C LEU A 224 2.16 4.99 8.45
N LYS A 225 1.39 4.45 7.51
CA LYS A 225 -0.05 4.76 7.35
C LYS A 225 -0.86 4.42 8.61
N ALA A 226 -0.47 3.40 9.37
CA ALA A 226 -1.16 2.99 10.60
C ALA A 226 -0.83 3.87 11.83
N TRP A 227 0.18 4.74 11.74
CA TRP A 227 0.56 5.67 12.81
C TRP A 227 -0.16 7.03 12.72
N HIS A 228 -0.97 7.23 11.68
CA HIS A 228 -1.96 8.30 11.56
C HIS A 228 -3.33 7.84 12.09
#